data_AF-A0A9D4SNV3-F1
#
_entry.id   AF-A0A9D4SNV3-F1
#
_cell.length_a   1.000
_cell.length_b   1.000
_cell.length_c   1.000
_cell.angle_alpha   90.00
_cell.angle_beta   90.00
_cell.angle_gamma   90.00
#
_symmetry.space_group_name_H-M   'P 1'
#
loop_
_entity.id
_entity.type
_entity.pdbx_description
1 polymer ?
#
loop_
_entity_poly.entity_id
_entity_poly.type
_entity_poly.pdbx_seq_one_letter_code
_entity_poly.pdbx_strand_id
1 'polypeptide(L)'
;MPLKFAANISTMFTQTPLLTRYRLAQSHGFKAVECQFPYDVGIDNIRSEKETCGMVQVLINSYPGDLPKGELGFAAKPGCESEFLSSLETSIKYAKALDCKKSHTSFSGST
;
A
#
# COMPACT_ATOMS: atom_id res chain seq x y z
N MET A 1 -3.41 -16.29 22.78
CA MET A 1 -4.04 -15.88 21.50
C MET A 1 -3.10 -16.27 20.37
N PRO A 2 -3.59 -16.88 19.27
CA PRO A 2 -2.75 -17.19 18.12
C PRO A 2 -2.25 -15.91 17.42
N LEU A 3 -1.08 -15.97 16.80
CA LEU A 3 -0.53 -14.87 15.98
C LEU A 3 -1.43 -14.62 14.77
N LYS A 4 -1.54 -13.34 14.38
CA LYS A 4 -2.27 -12.92 13.18
C LYS A 4 -1.26 -12.49 12.12
N PHE A 5 -1.21 -13.21 11.02
CA PHE A 5 -0.30 -12.93 9.90
C PHE A 5 -1.01 -12.16 8.79
N ALA A 6 -0.27 -11.27 8.14
CA ALA A 6 -0.67 -10.61 6.90
C ALA A 6 0.31 -10.99 5.79
N ALA A 7 -0.20 -11.24 4.59
CA ALA A 7 0.67 -11.44 3.42
C ALA A 7 1.16 -10.08 2.93
N ASN A 8 2.47 -9.89 2.80
CA ASN A 8 3.02 -8.75 2.09
C ASN A 8 2.93 -9.02 0.59
N ILE A 9 1.92 -8.47 -0.07
CA ILE A 9 1.65 -8.70 -1.50
C ILE A 9 2.52 -7.83 -2.43
N SER A 10 3.40 -7.00 -1.86
CA SER A 10 4.48 -6.34 -2.62
C SER A 10 5.65 -7.28 -2.85
N THR A 11 5.91 -8.22 -1.93
CA THR A 11 7.05 -9.16 -2.01
C THR A 11 6.63 -10.60 -2.29
N MET A 12 5.41 -10.99 -1.92
CA MET A 12 4.83 -12.31 -2.22
C MET A 12 4.00 -12.26 -3.51
N PHE A 13 3.90 -13.40 -4.21
CA PHE A 13 3.04 -13.57 -5.39
C PHE A 13 3.35 -12.62 -6.57
N THR A 14 4.60 -12.15 -6.66
CA THR A 14 5.04 -11.08 -7.57
C THR A 14 4.97 -11.44 -9.05
N GLN A 15 4.83 -12.73 -9.37
CA GLN A 15 4.65 -13.26 -10.71
C GLN A 15 3.30 -12.91 -11.33
N THR A 16 2.38 -12.30 -10.55
CA THR A 16 1.03 -11.95 -10.98
C THR A 16 0.72 -10.46 -10.75
N PRO A 17 -0.28 -9.88 -11.47
CA PRO A 17 -0.74 -8.51 -11.22
C PRO A 17 -1.27 -8.32 -9.79
N LEU A 18 -1.16 -7.09 -9.26
CA LEU A 18 -1.48 -6.78 -7.85
C LEU A 18 -2.87 -7.29 -7.40
N LEU A 19 -3.90 -7.08 -8.21
CA LEU A 19 -5.27 -7.51 -7.88
C LEU A 19 -5.36 -9.04 -7.69
N THR A 20 -4.69 -9.81 -8.55
CA THR A 20 -4.66 -11.29 -8.44
C THR A 20 -3.99 -11.75 -7.15
N ARG A 21 -3.05 -10.97 -6.59
CA ARG A 21 -2.34 -11.31 -5.35
C ARG A 21 -3.26 -11.33 -4.13
N TYR A 22 -4.35 -10.56 -4.11
CA TYR A 22 -5.37 -10.64 -3.07
C TYR A 22 -6.02 -12.03 -3.03
N ARG A 23 -6.40 -12.56 -4.19
CA ARG A 23 -6.97 -13.91 -4.32
C ARG A 23 -5.97 -14.99 -3.94
N LEU A 24 -4.71 -14.83 -4.32
CA LEU A 24 -3.65 -15.78 -3.94
C LEU A 24 -3.39 -15.76 -2.44
N ALA A 25 -3.38 -14.59 -1.80
CA ALA A 25 -3.29 -14.50 -0.34
C ALA A 25 -4.48 -15.21 0.34
N GLN A 26 -5.70 -14.97 -0.16
CA GLN A 26 -6.91 -15.64 0.32
C GLN A 26 -6.80 -17.16 0.21
N SER A 27 -6.38 -17.69 -0.96
CA SER A 27 -6.29 -19.13 -1.21
C SER A 27 -5.23 -19.83 -0.34
N HIS A 28 -4.21 -19.10 0.10
CA HIS A 28 -3.20 -19.57 1.05
C HIS A 28 -3.59 -19.36 2.52
N GLY A 29 -4.85 -18.99 2.79
CA GLY A 29 -5.40 -18.92 4.15
C GLY A 29 -5.15 -17.60 4.89
N PHE A 30 -4.50 -16.62 4.27
CA PHE A 30 -4.39 -15.29 4.87
C PHE A 30 -5.76 -14.62 4.98
N LYS A 31 -5.92 -13.76 5.98
CA LYS A 31 -7.10 -12.91 6.19
C LYS A 31 -6.77 -11.42 6.08
N ALA A 32 -5.50 -11.10 5.95
CA ALA A 32 -4.98 -9.76 5.93
C ALA A 32 -3.84 -9.65 4.92
N VAL A 33 -3.70 -8.46 4.34
CA VAL A 33 -2.61 -8.12 3.43
C VAL A 33 -2.02 -6.75 3.76
N GLU A 34 -0.74 -6.59 3.47
CA GLU A 34 -0.08 -5.29 3.38
C GLU A 34 0.51 -5.10 1.98
N CYS A 35 0.54 -3.86 1.51
CA CYS A 35 1.08 -3.50 0.20
C CYS A 35 1.78 -2.15 0.30
N GLN A 36 3.05 -2.07 -0.09
CA GLN A 36 3.84 -0.84 -0.02
C GLN A 36 3.17 0.28 -0.83
N PHE A 37 3.05 0.11 -2.15
CA PHE A 37 2.58 1.17 -3.05
C PHE A 37 1.46 0.67 -3.97
N PRO A 38 0.18 0.83 -3.57
CA PRO A 38 -0.96 0.39 -4.38
C PRO A 38 -1.36 1.36 -5.51
N TYR A 39 -0.61 2.45 -5.71
CA TYR A 39 -1.10 3.66 -6.39
C TYR A 39 -1.24 3.58 -7.91
N ASP A 40 -0.57 2.60 -8.54
CA ASP A 40 -0.70 2.34 -9.98
C ASP A 40 -2.02 1.63 -10.35
N VAL A 41 -2.74 1.12 -9.35
CA VAL A 41 -4.03 0.47 -9.53
C VAL A 41 -5.13 1.37 -9.01
N GLY A 42 -6.16 1.61 -9.83
CA GLY A 42 -7.29 2.43 -9.44
C GLY A 42 -7.92 1.99 -8.12
N ILE A 43 -8.12 2.94 -7.21
CA ILE A 43 -8.61 2.74 -5.85
C ILE A 43 -9.86 1.85 -5.74
N ASP A 44 -10.82 2.01 -6.66
CA ASP A 44 -12.07 1.24 -6.67
C ASP A 44 -11.86 -0.22 -7.07
N ASN A 45 -10.89 -0.50 -7.94
CA ASN A 45 -10.52 -1.87 -8.31
C ASN A 45 -9.90 -2.60 -7.11
N ILE A 46 -9.03 -1.92 -6.36
CA ILE A 46 -8.42 -2.50 -5.16
C ILE A 46 -9.48 -2.73 -4.08
N ARG A 47 -10.36 -1.75 -3.85
CA ARG A 47 -11.47 -1.90 -2.89
C ARG A 47 -12.33 -3.11 -3.25
N SER A 48 -12.80 -3.18 -4.50
CA SER A 48 -13.67 -4.26 -4.98
C SER A 48 -13.02 -5.63 -4.83
N GLU A 49 -11.74 -5.75 -5.20
CA GLU A 49 -11.01 -7.02 -5.08
C GLU A 49 -10.76 -7.41 -3.61
N LYS A 50 -10.40 -6.44 -2.76
CA LYS A 50 -10.25 -6.63 -1.31
C LYS A 50 -11.55 -7.14 -0.68
N GLU A 51 -12.68 -6.53 -1.02
CA GLU A 51 -14.02 -6.91 -0.55
C GLU A 51 -14.43 -8.29 -1.06
N THR A 52 -14.23 -8.56 -2.35
CA THR A 52 -14.49 -9.88 -2.96
C THR A 52 -13.68 -10.99 -2.28
N CYS A 53 -12.43 -10.71 -1.93
CA CYS A 53 -11.58 -11.66 -1.21
C CYS A 53 -11.86 -11.72 0.30
N GLY A 54 -12.68 -10.82 0.85
CA GLY A 54 -12.88 -10.69 2.30
C GLY A 54 -11.59 -10.38 3.07
N MET A 55 -10.67 -9.63 2.47
CA MET A 55 -9.36 -9.30 3.04
C MET A 55 -9.38 -8.03 3.89
N VAL A 56 -8.56 -8.00 4.93
CA VAL A 56 -8.24 -6.77 5.68
C VAL A 56 -6.95 -6.16 5.13
N GLN A 57 -6.98 -4.90 4.70
CA GLN A 57 -5.77 -4.14 4.37
C GLN A 57 -5.17 -3.58 5.66
N VAL A 58 -4.07 -4.17 6.15
CA VAL A 58 -3.51 -3.78 7.46
C VAL A 58 -2.50 -2.64 7.39
N LEU A 59 -1.86 -2.45 6.25
CA LEU A 59 -0.85 -1.41 6.03
C LEU A 59 -0.75 -1.04 4.54
N ILE A 60 -0.55 0.25 4.29
CA ILE A 60 0.02 0.79 3.05
C ILE A 60 1.15 1.77 3.39
N ASN A 61 2.05 2.05 2.45
CA ASN A 61 3.00 3.15 2.61
C ASN A 61 2.46 4.41 1.93
N SER A 62 2.89 5.59 2.36
CA SER A 62 2.51 6.84 1.70
C SER A 62 3.02 6.90 0.26
N TYR A 63 2.33 7.66 -0.59
CA TYR A 63 2.67 7.85 -2.00
C TYR A 63 4.15 8.22 -2.16
N PRO A 64 4.94 7.42 -2.89
CA PRO A 64 6.40 7.55 -2.88
C PRO A 64 6.92 8.68 -3.79
N GLY A 65 6.08 9.21 -4.68
CA GLY A 65 6.55 10.00 -5.81
C GLY A 65 6.83 9.12 -7.04
N ASP A 66 7.78 9.55 -7.85
CA ASP A 66 8.24 8.88 -9.06
C ASP A 66 9.30 7.80 -8.72
N LEU A 67 8.82 6.57 -8.47
CA LEU A 67 9.68 5.40 -8.21
C LEU A 67 10.73 5.18 -9.32
N PRO A 68 10.41 5.26 -10.63
CA PRO A 68 11.42 5.18 -11.70
C PRO A 68 12.55 6.21 -11.61
N LYS A 69 12.29 7.41 -11.05
CA LYS A 69 13.31 8.43 -10.78
C LYS A 69 14.04 8.24 -9.45
N GLY A 70 13.74 7.17 -8.71
CA GLY A 70 14.35 6.87 -7.42
C GLY A 70 13.70 7.59 -6.24
N GLU A 71 12.52 8.18 -6.41
CA GLU A 71 11.81 8.79 -5.27
C GLU A 71 11.20 7.72 -4.36
N LEU A 72 11.39 7.88 -3.05
CA LEU A 72 10.89 6.98 -2.00
C LEU A 72 10.18 7.75 -0.89
N GLY A 73 9.58 8.89 -1.23
CA GLY A 73 8.82 9.75 -0.32
C GLY A 73 9.56 11.02 0.09
N PHE A 74 8.82 11.91 0.75
CA PHE A 74 9.20 13.32 0.94
C PHE A 74 9.39 13.73 2.40
N ALA A 75 9.08 12.83 3.36
CA ALA A 75 8.96 13.21 4.77
C ALA A 75 10.24 13.73 5.43
N ALA A 76 11.41 13.41 4.86
CA ALA A 76 12.72 13.85 5.34
C ALA A 76 13.49 14.66 4.28
N LYS A 77 12.79 15.26 3.30
CA LYS A 77 13.40 16.03 2.20
C LYS A 77 13.10 17.52 2.39
N PRO A 78 14.07 18.34 2.87
CA PRO A 78 13.87 19.77 3.07
C PRO A 78 13.41 20.47 1.78
N GLY A 79 12.41 21.35 1.87
CA GLY A 79 11.87 22.08 0.72
C GLY A 79 10.84 21.31 -0.11
N CYS A 80 10.50 20.07 0.28
CA CYS A 80 9.45 19.26 -0.36
C CYS A 80 8.19 19.11 0.51
N GLU A 81 7.88 20.10 1.35
CA GLU A 81 6.74 20.06 2.27
C GLU A 81 5.40 20.02 1.52
N SER A 82 5.31 20.69 0.37
CA SER A 82 4.11 20.69 -0.46
C SER A 82 3.87 19.33 -1.12
N GLU A 83 4.93 18.70 -1.64
CA GLU A 83 4.90 17.35 -2.20
C GLU A 83 4.59 16.31 -1.13
N PHE A 84 5.10 16.50 0.09
CA PHE A 84 4.74 15.68 1.24
C PHE A 84 3.24 15.76 1.55
N LEU A 85 2.66 16.96 1.59
CA LEU A 85 1.23 17.14 1.82
C LEU A 85 0.39 16.49 0.71
N SER A 86 0.74 16.71 -0.57
CA SER A 86 0.04 16.07 -1.70
C SER A 86 0.17 14.53 -1.69
N SER A 87 1.33 14.01 -1.27
CA SER A 87 1.54 12.58 -1.05
C SER A 87 0.59 12.06 0.04
N LEU A 88 0.47 12.76 1.17
CA LEU A 88 -0.44 12.37 2.24
C LEU A 88 -1.91 12.42 1.81
N GLU A 89 -2.34 13.43 1.06
CA GLU A 89 -3.71 13.51 0.54
C GLU A 89 -4.08 12.27 -0.29
N THR A 90 -3.18 11.88 -1.20
CA THR A 90 -3.33 10.67 -2.02
C THR A 90 -3.37 9.43 -1.14
N SER A 91 -2.44 9.32 -0.20
CA SER A 91 -2.31 8.17 0.71
C SER A 91 -3.56 8.01 1.59
N ILE A 92 -4.09 9.11 2.14
CA ILE A 92 -5.28 9.14 2.98
C ILE A 92 -6.52 8.73 2.17
N LYS A 93 -6.63 9.17 0.90
CA LYS A 93 -7.71 8.75 0.01
C LYS A 93 -7.75 7.23 -0.13
N TYR A 94 -6.60 6.61 -0.43
CA TYR A 94 -6.46 5.15 -0.51
C TYR A 94 -6.73 4.47 0.82
N ALA A 95 -6.13 4.94 1.91
CA ALA A 95 -6.32 4.37 3.25
C ALA A 95 -7.81 4.35 3.65
N LYS A 96 -8.53 5.46 3.43
CA LYS A 96 -9.98 5.54 3.69
C LYS A 96 -10.76 4.56 2.84
N ALA A 97 -10.46 4.46 1.54
CA ALA A 97 -11.21 3.56 0.66
C ALA A 97 -11.00 2.08 0.98
N LEU A 98 -9.80 1.73 1.45
CA LEU A 98 -9.42 0.37 1.80
C LEU A 98 -9.73 0.01 3.26
N ASP A 99 -10.30 0.93 4.03
CA ASP A 99 -10.46 0.82 5.49
C ASP A 99 -9.14 0.48 6.22
N CYS A 100 -8.02 0.98 5.68
CA CYS A 100 -6.70 0.76 6.23
C CYS A 100 -6.40 1.79 7.33
N LYS A 101 -6.20 1.31 8.57
CA LYS A 101 -6.00 2.18 9.75
C LYS A 101 -4.56 2.61 9.98
N LYS A 102 -3.61 2.07 9.21
CA LYS A 102 -2.18 2.34 9.37
C LYS A 102 -1.57 2.68 8.03
N SER A 103 -0.78 3.76 8.03
CA SER A 103 0.04 4.15 6.90
C SER A 103 1.48 4.30 7.39
N HIS A 104 2.44 3.75 6.64
CA HIS A 104 3.86 4.01 6.85
C HIS A 104 4.25 5.26 6.06
N THR A 105 4.77 6.27 6.74
CA THR A 105 5.22 7.50 6.08
C THR A 105 6.59 7.28 5.44
N SER A 106 6.62 7.21 4.12
CA SER A 106 7.83 7.00 3.32
C SER A 106 8.70 8.27 3.28
N PHE A 107 10.03 8.07 3.26
CA PHE A 107 10.99 9.15 3.13
C PHE A 107 12.15 8.73 2.21
N SER A 108 12.65 9.69 1.45
CA SER A 108 13.94 9.59 0.77
C SER A 108 14.99 10.27 1.64
N GLY A 109 16.04 9.55 2.03
CA GLY A 109 17.22 10.15 2.64
C GLY A 109 18.19 10.60 1.56
N SER A 110 18.84 11.74 1.74
CA SER A 110 20.10 12.03 1.06
C SER A 110 21.20 11.23 1.76
N THR A 111 21.67 10.14 1.16
CA THR A 111 23.01 9.61 1.49
C THR A 111 24.07 10.59 1.02
#